data_AF-A0A1I7B219-F1
#
_entry.id   AF-A0A1I7B219-F1
#
_cell.length_a   1.000
_cell.length_b   1.000
_cell.length_c   1.000
_cell.angle_alpha   90.00
_cell.angle_beta   90.00
_cell.angle_gamma   90.00
#
_symmetry.space_group_name_H-M   'P 1'
#
loop_
_entity.id
_entity.type
_entity.pdbx_description
1 polymer ?
#
loop_
_entity_poly.entity_id
_entity_poly.type
_entity_poly.pdbx_seq_one_letter_code
_entity_poly.pdbx_strand_id
1 'polypeptide(L)'
;MKQLLTILLISPLLSLAQLTDTTCIQSRWIALKKTEPNKNIFMLDSSYDCSLDLVYTIKTLVDSNQLNIYQQYYNPHGNKRWYYIDYQKEKEELLKDSMSLSKQPYFEIVVEADVPLVNIYGYDSTILEDGRQVFVYPSPFVYVYPARKCDEIRIKETRVFNDSTQTFEFVPVGLSFYFKGGKYSRGYEKFWIDLNEFFAVLEDKEKYPWYQSIINKEYQGFQYMQVSCYDYEIKY
;
A
#
# COMPACT_ATOMS: atom_id res chain seq x y z
N MET A 1 -58.45 57.00 19.89
CA MET A 1 -57.11 57.27 19.34
C MET A 1 -56.06 56.58 20.20
N LYS A 2 -55.50 55.46 19.73
CA LYS A 2 -54.06 55.17 19.57
C LYS A 2 -53.92 53.69 19.24
N GLN A 3 -53.35 53.47 18.06
CA GLN A 3 -53.27 52.21 17.34
C GLN A 3 -52.31 51.24 18.04
N LEU A 4 -52.72 49.97 18.15
CA LEU A 4 -51.83 48.88 18.52
C LEU A 4 -51.10 48.42 17.25
N LEU A 5 -49.78 48.54 17.27
CA LEU A 5 -48.86 48.19 16.21
C LEU A 5 -48.85 46.67 16.02
N THR A 6 -49.32 46.17 14.88
CA THR A 6 -49.19 44.75 14.51
C THR A 6 -47.98 44.64 13.58
N ILE A 7 -46.84 44.23 14.11
CA ILE A 7 -45.68 43.79 13.32
C ILE A 7 -45.81 42.27 13.21
N LEU A 8 -46.28 41.79 12.06
CA LEU A 8 -46.18 40.37 11.71
C LEU A 8 -45.17 40.25 10.58
N LEU A 9 -44.02 39.71 10.97
CA LEU A 9 -42.83 39.50 10.17
C LEU A 9 -43.12 38.60 8.97
N ILE A 10 -42.59 39.06 7.84
CA ILE A 10 -42.47 38.37 6.57
C ILE A 10 -41.71 37.06 6.81
N SER A 11 -42.36 35.92 6.60
CA SER A 11 -41.68 34.64 6.42
C SER A 11 -41.80 34.29 4.94
N PRO A 12 -40.75 34.46 4.11
CA PRO A 12 -40.75 33.82 2.82
C PRO A 12 -40.60 32.32 3.08
N LEU A 13 -41.57 31.56 2.58
CA LEU A 13 -41.50 30.12 2.46
C LEU A 13 -40.12 29.72 1.92
N LEU A 14 -39.38 28.99 2.76
CA LEU A 14 -38.54 27.86 2.42
C LEU A 14 -38.12 27.82 0.94
N SER A 15 -37.03 28.52 0.62
CA SER A 15 -36.10 27.94 -0.33
C SER A 15 -35.66 26.60 0.26
N LEU A 16 -36.17 25.50 -0.30
CA LEU A 16 -35.41 24.26 -0.33
C LEU A 16 -34.16 24.56 -1.16
N ALA A 17 -33.16 25.15 -0.52
CA ALA A 17 -31.80 24.96 -0.97
C ALA A 17 -31.55 23.46 -0.80
N GLN A 18 -31.62 22.73 -1.90
CA GLN A 18 -30.97 21.43 -2.03
C GLN A 18 -29.49 21.69 -1.73
N LEU A 19 -29.11 21.55 -0.45
CA LEU A 19 -27.73 21.38 -0.04
C LEU A 19 -27.32 20.01 -0.60
N THR A 20 -26.98 19.98 -1.88
CA THR A 20 -26.03 18.97 -2.36
C THR A 20 -24.74 19.28 -1.63
N ASP A 21 -24.52 18.58 -0.53
CA ASP A 21 -23.35 18.69 0.32
C ASP A 21 -22.13 18.15 -0.45
N THR A 22 -21.57 18.99 -1.33
CA THR A 22 -20.37 18.70 -2.14
C THR A 22 -19.13 18.35 -1.30
N THR A 23 -19.23 18.32 0.03
CA THR A 23 -18.18 17.94 0.97
C THR A 23 -18.24 16.48 1.42
N CYS A 24 -19.27 15.71 1.05
CA CYS A 24 -19.35 14.30 1.43
C CYS A 24 -18.28 13.47 0.72
N ILE A 25 -17.26 13.04 1.48
CA ILE A 25 -16.20 12.14 1.04
C ILE A 25 -16.54 10.71 1.48
N GLN A 26 -16.63 9.77 0.55
CA GLN A 26 -16.87 8.35 0.78
C GLN A 26 -15.58 7.59 1.08
N SER A 27 -14.52 7.83 0.32
CA SER A 27 -13.22 7.20 0.57
C SER A 27 -12.09 8.18 0.27
N ARG A 28 -10.93 7.96 0.92
CA ARG A 28 -9.74 8.80 0.75
C ARG A 28 -8.47 7.97 0.90
N TRP A 29 -7.39 8.47 0.31
CA TRP A 29 -6.05 7.96 0.54
C TRP A 29 -5.24 8.93 1.38
N ILE A 30 -4.40 8.38 2.26
CA ILE A 30 -3.52 9.14 3.15
C ILE A 30 -2.09 8.67 2.91
N ALA A 31 -1.26 9.52 2.32
CA ALA A 31 0.15 9.23 2.08
C ALA A 31 0.98 9.59 3.32
N LEU A 32 1.49 8.55 3.99
CA LEU A 32 2.36 8.68 5.15
C LEU A 32 3.81 8.78 4.71
N LYS A 33 4.60 9.57 5.44
CA LYS A 33 6.05 9.69 5.27
C LYS A 33 6.76 9.25 6.55
N LYS A 34 8.05 8.99 6.45
CA LYS A 34 8.95 8.65 7.56
C LYS A 34 9.17 9.84 8.48
N THR A 35 8.19 10.11 9.32
CA THR A 35 8.16 11.21 10.29
C THR A 35 7.87 10.65 11.68
N GLU A 36 8.16 11.43 12.72
CA GLU A 36 7.93 11.03 14.12
C GLU A 36 6.49 10.58 14.39
N PRO A 37 5.42 11.25 13.88
CA PRO A 37 4.05 10.77 14.05
C PRO A 37 3.77 9.39 13.45
N ASN A 38 4.57 8.94 12.47
CA ASN A 38 4.37 7.66 11.79
C ASN A 38 5.44 6.62 12.18
N LYS A 39 6.23 6.88 13.23
CA LYS A 39 7.41 6.08 13.57
C LYS A 39 7.11 4.60 13.80
N ASN A 40 5.94 4.27 14.35
CA ASN A 40 5.53 2.90 14.63
C ASN A 40 5.22 2.14 13.34
N ILE A 41 4.53 2.78 12.39
CA ILE A 41 4.20 2.21 11.08
C ILE A 41 5.47 1.94 10.26
N PHE A 42 6.43 2.86 10.31
CA PHE A 42 7.70 2.71 9.61
C PHE A 42 8.79 2.01 10.42
N MET A 43 8.54 1.63 11.67
CA MET A 43 9.54 1.12 12.62
C MET A 43 10.86 1.91 12.61
N LEU A 44 10.78 3.21 12.89
CA LEU A 44 11.93 4.11 12.86
C LEU A 44 12.81 4.06 14.12
N ASP A 45 12.49 3.21 15.11
CA ASP A 45 13.29 3.05 16.31
C ASP A 45 14.63 2.35 16.02
N SER A 46 15.63 2.69 16.84
CA SER A 46 16.95 2.10 16.91
C SER A 46 16.96 0.59 17.24
N SER A 47 15.95 0.10 17.97
CA SER A 47 15.77 -1.30 18.38
C SER A 47 15.04 -2.14 17.31
N TYR A 48 15.36 -1.94 16.04
CA TYR A 48 14.66 -2.57 14.91
C TYR A 48 14.65 -4.10 15.01
N ASP A 49 13.45 -4.67 15.14
CA ASP A 49 13.18 -6.10 15.06
C ASP A 49 12.45 -6.42 13.74
N CYS A 50 13.10 -7.20 12.88
CA CYS A 50 12.54 -7.57 11.58
C CYS A 50 11.27 -8.43 11.70
N SER A 51 11.08 -9.16 12.80
CA SER A 51 9.88 -9.99 13.02
C SER A 51 8.62 -9.17 13.26
N LEU A 52 8.78 -7.90 13.65
CA LEU A 52 7.68 -6.96 13.88
C LEU A 52 7.46 -6.02 12.69
N ASP A 53 8.31 -6.06 11.65
CA ASP A 53 8.20 -5.18 10.48
C ASP A 53 6.93 -5.49 9.68
N LEU A 54 6.21 -4.43 9.30
CA LEU A 54 4.94 -4.52 8.57
C LEU A 54 5.11 -5.26 7.24
N VAL A 55 6.12 -4.93 6.44
CA VAL A 55 6.33 -5.56 5.13
C VAL A 55 6.77 -7.01 5.30
N TYR A 56 7.63 -7.28 6.28
CA TYR A 56 8.06 -8.65 6.59
C TYR A 56 6.89 -9.54 7.03
N THR A 57 6.00 -9.01 7.86
CA THR A 57 4.79 -9.71 8.32
C THR A 57 3.86 -10.02 7.14
N ILE A 58 3.60 -9.03 6.28
CA ILE A 58 2.79 -9.23 5.06
C ILE A 58 3.42 -10.29 4.17
N LYS A 59 4.73 -10.20 3.90
CA LYS A 59 5.43 -11.19 3.06
C LYS A 59 5.27 -12.60 3.62
N THR A 60 5.43 -12.78 4.93
CA THR A 60 5.32 -14.08 5.58
C THR A 60 3.92 -14.69 5.39
N LEU A 61 2.87 -13.89 5.53
CA LEU A 61 1.48 -14.32 5.31
C LEU A 61 1.17 -14.61 3.84
N VAL A 62 1.80 -13.88 2.91
CA VAL A 62 1.63 -14.12 1.48
C VAL A 62 2.39 -15.38 1.05
N ASP A 63 3.61 -15.59 1.56
CA ASP A 63 4.39 -16.82 1.33
C ASP A 63 3.66 -18.06 1.88
N SER A 64 2.86 -17.92 2.94
CA SER A 64 2.02 -19.00 3.50
C SER A 64 0.61 -19.11 2.88
N ASN A 65 0.31 -18.33 1.83
CA ASN A 65 -1.01 -18.26 1.17
C ASN A 65 -2.18 -17.88 2.11
N GLN A 66 -1.90 -17.12 3.18
CA GLN A 66 -2.90 -16.62 4.13
C GLN A 66 -3.39 -15.22 3.77
N LEU A 67 -2.63 -14.46 2.98
CA LEU A 67 -2.98 -13.10 2.58
C LEU A 67 -2.78 -12.90 1.08
N ASN A 68 -3.74 -12.23 0.44
CA ASN A 68 -3.65 -11.84 -0.96
C ASN A 68 -3.01 -10.46 -1.11
N ILE A 69 -2.33 -10.24 -2.24
CA ILE A 69 -1.88 -8.91 -2.65
C ILE A 69 -2.44 -8.57 -4.03
N TYR A 70 -2.57 -7.28 -4.29
CA TYR A 70 -3.20 -6.78 -5.50
C TYR A 70 -2.38 -5.66 -6.12
N GLN A 71 -2.51 -5.49 -7.44
CA GLN A 71 -1.94 -4.36 -8.18
C GLN A 71 -3.04 -3.52 -8.83
N GLN A 72 -2.83 -2.21 -8.88
CA GLN A 72 -3.69 -1.30 -9.60
C GLN A 72 -3.31 -1.27 -11.08
N TYR A 73 -4.28 -1.52 -11.96
CA TYR A 73 -4.12 -1.33 -13.39
C TYR A 73 -5.11 -0.27 -13.90
N TYR A 74 -4.64 0.54 -14.83
CA TYR A 74 -5.46 1.51 -15.55
C TYR A 74 -5.93 0.87 -16.83
N ASN A 75 -7.24 0.68 -16.97
CA ASN A 75 -7.76 0.26 -18.27
C ASN A 75 -7.58 1.41 -19.31
N PRO A 76 -7.67 1.12 -20.62
CA PRO A 76 -7.56 2.14 -21.67
C PRO A 76 -8.58 3.28 -21.57
N HIS A 77 -9.65 3.11 -20.80
CA HIS A 77 -10.69 4.10 -20.55
C HIS A 77 -10.47 4.91 -19.27
N GLY A 78 -9.32 4.73 -18.59
CA GLY A 78 -8.98 5.45 -17.37
C GLY A 78 -9.60 4.91 -16.08
N ASN A 79 -10.38 3.82 -16.13
CA ASN A 79 -10.92 3.18 -14.94
C ASN A 79 -9.83 2.39 -14.22
N LYS A 80 -9.78 2.57 -12.90
CA LYS A 80 -8.85 1.87 -12.00
C LYS A 80 -9.48 0.54 -11.56
N ARG A 81 -8.78 -0.56 -11.82
CA ARG A 81 -9.15 -1.90 -11.36
C ARG A 81 -8.00 -2.50 -10.55
N TRP A 82 -8.35 -3.16 -9.46
CA TRP A 82 -7.41 -3.95 -8.67
C TRP A 82 -7.44 -5.38 -9.15
N TYR A 83 -6.28 -5.97 -9.37
CA TYR A 83 -6.14 -7.35 -9.81
C TYR A 83 -5.31 -8.12 -8.79
N TYR A 84 -5.81 -9.30 -8.45
CA TYR A 84 -5.08 -10.27 -7.64
C TYR A 84 -3.74 -10.62 -8.30
N ILE A 85 -2.70 -10.73 -7.48
CA ILE A 85 -1.38 -11.19 -7.89
C ILE A 85 -1.18 -12.59 -7.31
N ASP A 86 -0.95 -13.56 -8.20
CA ASP A 86 -0.44 -14.87 -7.81
C ASP A 86 1.07 -14.76 -7.55
N TYR A 87 1.42 -14.47 -6.29
CA TYR A 87 2.81 -14.21 -5.91
C TYR A 87 3.71 -15.44 -6.07
N GLN A 88 3.17 -16.66 -5.82
CA GLN A 88 3.96 -17.89 -5.97
C GLN A 88 4.33 -18.11 -7.44
N LYS A 89 3.38 -17.92 -8.34
CA LYS A 89 3.64 -17.99 -9.78
C LYS A 89 4.67 -16.95 -10.24
N GLU A 90 4.55 -15.70 -9.81
CA GLU A 90 5.52 -14.65 -10.17
C GLU A 90 6.93 -14.97 -9.64
N LYS A 91 7.03 -15.52 -8.42
CA LYS A 91 8.30 -15.96 -7.82
C LYS A 91 8.93 -17.11 -8.61
N GLU A 92 8.15 -18.11 -9.01
CA GLU A 92 8.63 -19.20 -9.85
C GLU A 92 9.10 -18.73 -11.22
N GLU A 93 8.38 -17.77 -11.83
CA GLU A 93 8.77 -17.18 -13.12
C GLU A 93 10.09 -16.40 -13.00
N LEU A 94 10.29 -15.64 -11.92
CA LEU A 94 11.55 -14.94 -11.63
C LEU A 94 12.74 -15.91 -11.51
N LEU A 95 12.54 -17.09 -10.92
CA LEU A 95 13.61 -18.09 -10.79
C LEU A 95 13.96 -18.77 -12.11
N LYS A 96 13.03 -18.80 -13.09
CA LYS A 96 13.22 -19.43 -14.40
C LYS A 96 13.93 -18.52 -15.41
N ASP A 97 13.83 -17.20 -15.26
CA ASP A 97 14.43 -16.22 -16.17
C ASP A 97 15.21 -15.15 -15.38
N SER A 98 16.42 -15.50 -14.95
CA SER A 98 17.32 -14.58 -14.24
C SER A 98 17.73 -13.36 -15.06
N MET A 99 17.57 -13.37 -16.40
CA MET A 99 17.87 -12.22 -17.26
C MET A 99 16.69 -11.26 -17.44
N SER A 100 15.50 -11.60 -16.93
CA SER A 100 14.34 -10.70 -16.89
C SER A 100 14.51 -9.64 -15.78
N LEU A 101 15.47 -8.73 -15.99
CA LEU A 101 15.66 -7.47 -15.23
C LEU A 101 14.38 -6.59 -15.17
N SER A 102 13.34 -6.92 -15.95
CA SER A 102 12.09 -6.17 -16.02
C SER A 102 11.09 -6.47 -14.91
N LYS A 103 11.21 -7.61 -14.22
CA LYS A 103 10.26 -8.02 -13.17
C LYS A 103 10.83 -7.66 -11.80
N GLN A 104 10.43 -6.50 -11.28
CA GLN A 104 10.84 -6.12 -9.93
C GLN A 104 10.03 -6.91 -8.90
N PRO A 105 10.66 -7.61 -7.94
CA PRO A 105 9.93 -8.31 -6.90
C PRO A 105 9.06 -7.36 -6.07
N TYR A 106 7.94 -7.87 -5.57
CA TYR A 106 7.01 -7.12 -4.73
C TYR A 106 7.61 -6.80 -3.36
N PHE A 107 8.27 -7.77 -2.74
CA PHE A 107 8.82 -7.67 -1.38
C PHE A 107 10.34 -7.63 -1.31
N GLU A 108 11.03 -8.01 -2.39
CA GLU A 108 12.44 -8.37 -2.33
C GLU A 108 13.33 -7.44 -3.18
N ILE A 109 14.56 -7.23 -2.71
CA ILE A 109 15.67 -6.74 -3.52
C ILE A 109 16.54 -7.95 -3.82
N VAL A 110 16.72 -8.23 -5.11
CA VAL A 110 17.65 -9.24 -5.60
C VAL A 110 18.97 -8.51 -5.93
N VAL A 111 20.05 -8.92 -5.27
CA VAL A 111 21.40 -8.42 -5.51
C VAL A 111 22.21 -9.54 -6.15
N GLU A 112 22.56 -9.34 -7.42
CA GLU A 112 23.39 -10.26 -8.18
C GLU A 112 24.86 -9.94 -7.97
N ALA A 113 25.70 -10.98 -7.97
CA ALA A 113 27.14 -10.83 -7.94
C ALA A 113 27.64 -10.39 -9.32
N ASP A 114 28.53 -9.41 -9.35
CA ASP A 114 29.22 -8.94 -10.56
C ASP A 114 30.56 -9.66 -10.80
N VAL A 115 30.98 -10.51 -9.85
CA VAL A 115 32.21 -11.30 -9.92
C VAL A 115 31.89 -12.79 -10.01
N PRO A 116 32.42 -13.51 -11.03
CA PRO A 116 32.28 -14.96 -11.13
C PRO A 116 32.93 -15.70 -9.96
N LEU A 117 32.49 -16.93 -9.72
CA LEU A 117 33.16 -17.85 -8.81
C LEU A 117 34.59 -18.13 -9.29
N VAL A 118 35.51 -18.23 -8.33
CA VAL A 118 36.92 -18.54 -8.60
C VAL A 118 37.26 -19.85 -7.91
N ASN A 119 37.80 -20.79 -8.68
CA ASN A 119 38.34 -22.05 -8.18
C ASN A 119 39.88 -22.08 -8.36
N ILE A 120 40.51 -23.21 -8.05
CA ILE A 120 41.98 -23.36 -8.13
C ILE A 120 42.56 -23.20 -9.55
N TYR A 121 41.72 -23.23 -10.58
CA TYR A 121 42.10 -23.09 -11.99
C TYR A 121 41.76 -21.72 -12.58
N GLY A 122 41.23 -20.79 -11.78
CA GLY A 122 40.78 -19.46 -12.22
C GLY A 122 39.26 -19.30 -12.12
N TYR A 123 38.65 -18.50 -13.01
CA TYR A 123 37.21 -18.32 -13.02
C TYR A 123 36.48 -19.60 -13.41
N ASP A 124 35.48 -19.96 -12.63
CA ASP A 124 34.60 -21.09 -12.93
C ASP A 124 33.78 -20.76 -14.17
N SER A 125 33.93 -21.58 -15.22
CA SER A 125 33.30 -21.35 -16.51
C SER A 125 33.10 -22.65 -17.29
N THR A 126 32.09 -22.66 -18.15
CA THR A 126 31.79 -23.74 -19.08
C THR A 126 31.76 -23.21 -20.52
N ILE A 127 32.04 -24.06 -21.50
CA ILE A 127 31.95 -23.72 -22.92
C ILE A 127 30.69 -24.39 -23.47
N LEU A 128 29.80 -23.60 -24.06
CA LEU A 128 28.58 -24.10 -24.70
C LEU A 128 28.90 -24.78 -26.04
N GLU A 129 27.95 -25.55 -26.57
CA GLU A 129 28.08 -26.24 -27.88
C GLU A 129 28.37 -25.28 -29.05
N ASP A 130 28.00 -24.00 -28.92
CA ASP A 130 28.27 -22.94 -29.89
C ASP A 130 29.64 -22.25 -29.72
N GLY A 131 30.46 -22.73 -28.78
CA GLY A 131 31.80 -22.23 -28.51
C GLY A 131 31.86 -20.99 -27.60
N ARG A 132 30.73 -20.47 -27.10
CA ARG A 132 30.73 -19.36 -26.14
C ARG A 132 31.14 -19.83 -24.75
N GLN A 133 31.99 -19.06 -24.08
CA GLN A 133 32.34 -19.25 -22.67
C GLN A 133 31.30 -18.57 -21.77
N VAL A 134 30.79 -19.30 -20.80
CA VAL A 134 29.83 -18.83 -19.79
C VAL A 134 30.46 -18.97 -18.42
N PHE A 135 30.45 -17.90 -17.64
CA PHE A 135 30.96 -17.87 -16.28
C PHE A 135 29.89 -18.24 -15.26
N VAL A 136 30.29 -18.94 -14.20
CA VAL A 136 29.41 -19.29 -13.09
C VAL A 136 29.48 -18.18 -12.04
N TYR A 137 28.33 -17.61 -11.68
CA TYR A 137 28.23 -16.56 -10.66
C TYR A 137 27.67 -17.14 -9.35
N PRO A 138 28.03 -16.55 -8.19
CA PRO A 138 27.35 -16.84 -6.93
C PRO A 138 25.83 -16.69 -7.03
N SER A 139 25.10 -17.49 -6.26
CA SER A 139 23.65 -17.30 -6.10
C SER A 139 23.35 -15.87 -5.62
N PRO A 140 22.27 -15.24 -6.12
CA PRO A 140 21.93 -13.88 -5.73
C PRO A 140 21.55 -13.80 -4.25
N PHE A 141 21.88 -12.66 -3.63
CA PHE A 141 21.41 -12.34 -2.29
C PHE A 141 20.01 -11.71 -2.38
N VAL A 142 19.06 -12.26 -1.62
CA VAL A 142 17.67 -11.80 -1.60
C VAL A 142 17.36 -11.17 -0.25
N TYR A 143 17.04 -9.87 -0.26
CA TYR A 143 16.69 -9.11 0.94
C TYR A 143 15.22 -8.68 0.91
N VAL A 144 14.51 -8.87 2.02
CA VAL A 144 13.15 -8.31 2.17
C VAL A 144 13.25 -6.80 2.38
N TYR A 145 12.40 -6.05 1.69
CA TYR A 145 12.32 -4.60 1.79
C TYR A 145 11.51 -4.21 3.03
N PRO A 146 12.13 -3.64 4.08
CA PRO A 146 11.39 -3.31 5.29
C PRO A 146 10.57 -2.02 5.11
N ALA A 147 9.55 -1.84 5.94
CA ALA A 147 8.67 -0.67 5.91
C ALA A 147 9.45 0.65 5.97
N ARG A 148 10.50 0.72 6.80
CA ARG A 148 11.40 1.89 6.94
C ARG A 148 12.11 2.31 5.66
N LYS A 149 12.23 1.41 4.67
CA LYS A 149 12.86 1.76 3.40
C LYS A 149 11.86 2.40 2.44
N CYS A 150 10.55 2.17 2.60
CA CYS A 150 9.52 2.75 1.73
C CYS A 150 9.60 4.28 1.74
N ASP A 151 9.31 4.90 0.60
CA ASP A 151 9.20 6.36 0.53
C ASP A 151 7.89 6.83 1.15
N GLU A 152 6.81 6.10 0.85
CA GLU A 152 5.47 6.34 1.38
C GLU A 152 4.77 5.00 1.67
N ILE A 153 4.02 4.97 2.77
CA ILE A 153 2.99 3.96 3.03
C ILE A 153 1.67 4.70 2.92
N ARG A 154 0.73 4.16 2.16
CA ARG A 154 -0.54 4.82 1.85
C ARG A 154 -1.67 4.03 2.46
N ILE A 155 -2.51 4.70 3.23
CA ILE A 155 -3.68 4.10 3.87
C ILE A 155 -4.92 4.52 3.08
N LYS A 156 -5.72 3.56 2.62
CA LYS A 156 -7.07 3.82 2.13
C LYS A 156 -8.02 3.79 3.32
N GLU A 157 -8.84 4.82 3.45
CA GLU A 157 -9.93 4.86 4.41
C GLU A 157 -11.27 4.97 3.70
N THR A 158 -12.29 4.34 4.28
CA THR A 158 -13.68 4.45 3.84
C THR A 158 -14.54 4.99 4.98
N ARG A 159 -15.50 5.84 4.63
CA ARG A 159 -16.50 6.39 5.53
C ARG A 159 -17.55 5.34 5.84
N VAL A 160 -17.71 5.02 7.13
CA VAL A 160 -18.69 4.05 7.64
C VAL A 160 -19.56 4.75 8.68
N PHE A 161 -20.85 4.40 8.73
CA PHE A 161 -21.74 4.88 9.77
C PHE A 161 -21.54 4.04 11.04
N ASN A 162 -21.24 4.69 12.16
CA ASN A 162 -21.10 4.04 13.45
C ASN A 162 -22.42 4.15 14.22
N ASP A 163 -23.13 3.02 14.35
CA ASP A 163 -24.41 2.96 15.05
C ASP A 163 -24.31 3.32 16.54
N SER A 164 -23.15 3.09 17.17
CA SER A 164 -22.96 3.37 18.60
C SER A 164 -22.80 4.87 18.87
N THR A 165 -22.04 5.57 18.00
CA THR A 165 -21.79 7.01 18.14
C THR A 165 -22.80 7.86 17.36
N GLN A 166 -23.62 7.23 16.50
CA GLN A 166 -24.55 7.89 15.57
C GLN A 166 -23.84 8.91 14.66
N THR A 167 -22.57 8.64 14.33
CA THR A 167 -21.75 9.51 13.47
C THR A 167 -21.05 8.72 12.38
N PHE A 168 -20.67 9.42 11.31
CA PHE A 168 -19.83 8.83 10.27
C PHE A 168 -18.36 8.97 10.63
N GLU A 169 -17.63 7.87 10.49
CA GLU A 169 -16.21 7.79 10.81
C GLU A 169 -15.45 7.20 9.64
N PHE A 170 -14.22 7.68 9.42
CA PHE A 170 -13.29 7.03 8.50
C PHE A 170 -12.64 5.84 9.19
N VAL A 171 -12.64 4.70 8.50
CA VAL A 171 -12.05 3.44 8.93
C VAL A 171 -10.98 3.03 7.91
N PRO A 172 -9.76 2.65 8.33
CA PRO A 172 -8.75 2.09 7.44
C PRO A 172 -9.22 0.77 6.83
N VAL A 173 -9.12 0.65 5.51
CA VAL A 173 -9.55 -0.55 4.76
C VAL A 173 -8.46 -1.14 3.87
N GLY A 174 -7.36 -0.42 3.62
CA GLY A 174 -6.29 -0.97 2.82
C GLY A 174 -4.97 -0.23 2.97
N LEU A 175 -3.88 -0.91 2.61
CA LEU A 175 -2.52 -0.39 2.62
C LEU A 175 -1.87 -0.54 1.25
N SER A 176 -1.10 0.46 0.82
CA SER A 176 -0.17 0.30 -0.30
C SER A 176 1.20 0.88 0.01
N PHE A 177 2.21 0.35 -0.69
CA PHE A 177 3.61 0.69 -0.49
C PHE A 177 4.15 1.37 -1.74
N TYR A 178 4.58 2.63 -1.61
CA TYR A 178 5.01 3.45 -2.73
C TYR A 178 6.48 3.83 -2.64
N PHE A 179 7.12 3.77 -3.81
CA PHE A 179 8.55 3.96 -4.00
C PHE A 179 8.71 5.09 -5.01
N LYS A 180 9.48 6.10 -4.65
CA LYS A 180 9.79 7.19 -5.56
C LYS A 180 10.74 6.68 -6.62
N GLY A 181 10.43 7.03 -7.86
CA GLY A 181 11.38 6.86 -8.95
C GLY A 181 12.50 7.89 -8.85
N GLY A 182 13.61 7.61 -9.53
CA GLY A 182 14.68 8.57 -9.72
C GLY A 182 14.27 9.73 -10.65
N LYS A 183 15.24 10.59 -10.97
CA LYS A 183 15.07 11.80 -11.79
C LYS A 183 14.31 11.58 -13.12
N TYR A 184 14.37 10.38 -13.69
CA TYR A 184 13.82 10.05 -15.01
C TYR A 184 12.72 8.98 -14.98
N SER A 185 12.30 8.53 -13.80
CA SER A 185 11.29 7.47 -13.66
C SER A 185 10.19 7.93 -12.72
N ARG A 186 8.93 7.64 -13.05
CA ARG A 186 7.84 7.83 -12.10
C ARG A 186 8.00 6.87 -10.94
N GLY A 187 7.60 7.30 -9.74
CA GLY A 187 7.42 6.37 -8.66
C GLY A 187 6.27 5.42 -8.95
N TYR A 188 6.27 4.29 -8.26
CA TYR A 188 5.34 3.23 -8.51
C TYR A 188 4.88 2.63 -7.18
N GLU A 189 3.64 2.15 -7.20
CA GLU A 189 3.08 1.39 -6.10
C GLU A 189 3.45 -0.07 -6.30
N LYS A 190 4.02 -0.71 -5.27
CA LYS A 190 4.44 -2.11 -5.35
C LYS A 190 3.23 -3.02 -5.38
N PHE A 191 2.42 -2.95 -4.34
CA PHE A 191 1.20 -3.74 -4.17
C PHE A 191 0.29 -3.06 -3.15
N TRP A 192 -0.94 -3.53 -3.12
CA TRP A 192 -1.97 -3.20 -2.15
C TRP A 192 -2.43 -4.45 -1.41
N ILE A 193 -2.86 -4.27 -0.16
CA ILE A 193 -3.52 -5.29 0.65
C ILE A 193 -4.83 -4.77 1.25
N ASP A 194 -5.80 -5.65 1.41
CA ASP A 194 -7.01 -5.40 2.17
C ASP A 194 -6.70 -5.53 3.68
N LEU A 195 -7.01 -4.49 4.45
CA LEU A 195 -6.74 -4.49 5.90
C LEU A 195 -7.66 -5.44 6.67
N ASN A 196 -8.88 -5.69 6.20
CA ASN A 196 -9.78 -6.64 6.84
C ASN A 196 -9.26 -8.07 6.66
N GLU A 197 -8.82 -8.43 5.45
CA GLU A 197 -8.17 -9.73 5.19
C GLU A 197 -6.92 -9.87 6.05
N PHE A 198 -6.04 -8.85 6.04
CA PHE A 198 -4.80 -8.88 6.80
C PHE A 198 -5.06 -9.04 8.30
N PHE A 199 -5.97 -8.26 8.87
CA PHE A 199 -6.29 -8.36 10.30
C PHE A 199 -7.09 -9.62 10.63
N ALA A 200 -7.78 -10.26 9.69
CA ALA A 200 -8.44 -11.54 9.97
C ALA A 200 -7.44 -12.68 10.21
N VAL A 201 -6.29 -12.65 9.51
CA VAL A 201 -5.27 -13.71 9.57
C VAL A 201 -4.09 -13.40 10.50
N LEU A 202 -3.99 -12.16 10.99
CA LEU A 202 -2.91 -11.74 11.87
C LEU A 202 -3.08 -12.29 13.30
N GLU A 203 -2.16 -13.16 13.71
CA GLU A 203 -2.05 -13.67 15.08
C GLU A 203 -1.37 -12.66 16.01
N ASP A 204 -1.80 -12.60 17.28
CA ASP A 204 -1.24 -11.73 18.33
C ASP A 204 -1.07 -10.25 17.90
N LYS A 205 -2.11 -9.67 17.31
CA LYS A 205 -2.12 -8.31 16.72
C LYS A 205 -1.51 -7.24 17.63
N GLU A 206 -1.74 -7.36 18.93
CA GLU A 206 -1.29 -6.43 19.97
C GLU A 206 0.24 -6.33 20.08
N LYS A 207 0.99 -7.32 19.60
CA LYS A 207 2.47 -7.27 19.61
C LYS A 207 3.04 -6.30 18.57
N TYR A 208 2.24 -5.90 17.58
CA TYR A 208 2.70 -5.07 16.47
C TYR A 208 2.40 -3.59 16.71
N PRO A 209 3.42 -2.72 16.87
CA PRO A 209 3.19 -1.29 17.10
C PRO A 209 2.44 -0.60 15.96
N TRP A 210 2.71 -1.02 14.72
CA TRP A 210 2.02 -0.51 13.54
C TRP A 210 0.53 -0.89 13.51
N TYR A 211 0.14 -2.03 14.10
CA TYR A 211 -1.26 -2.44 14.14
C TYR A 211 -2.06 -1.45 14.98
N GLN A 212 -1.60 -1.18 16.20
CA GLN A 212 -2.21 -0.20 17.11
C GLN A 212 -2.29 1.19 16.46
N SER A 213 -1.20 1.64 15.85
CA SER A 213 -1.21 2.94 15.19
C SER A 213 -2.18 3.02 14.01
N ILE A 214 -2.41 1.93 13.26
CA ILE A 214 -3.40 1.90 12.19
C ILE A 214 -4.83 1.91 12.76
N ILE A 215 -5.17 1.01 13.68
CA ILE A 215 -6.55 0.88 14.17
C ILE A 215 -6.99 2.11 14.98
N ASN A 216 -6.08 2.73 15.73
CA ASN A 216 -6.36 3.92 16.54
C ASN A 216 -6.21 5.22 15.72
N LYS A 217 -5.88 5.12 14.42
CA LYS A 217 -5.66 6.26 13.52
C LYS A 217 -4.57 7.22 14.01
N GLU A 218 -3.54 6.67 14.64
CA GLU A 218 -2.37 7.38 15.13
C GLU A 218 -1.33 7.52 14.02
N TYR A 219 -1.71 8.24 12.96
CA TYR A 219 -0.82 8.55 11.84
C TYR A 219 -1.17 9.90 11.21
N GLN A 220 -0.19 10.51 10.55
CA GLN A 220 -0.35 11.78 9.85
C GLN A 220 0.21 11.70 8.44
N GLY A 221 -0.55 12.24 7.48
CA GLY A 221 -0.16 12.23 6.09
C GLY A 221 -0.95 13.19 5.23
N PHE A 222 -0.56 13.25 3.97
CA PHE A 222 -1.26 14.04 2.97
C PHE A 222 -2.49 13.28 2.46
N GLN A 223 -3.66 13.91 2.52
CA GLN A 223 -4.90 13.32 2.01
C GLN A 223 -5.06 13.61 0.51
N TYR A 224 -5.41 12.59 -0.27
CA TYR A 224 -5.57 12.70 -1.72
C TYR A 224 -6.52 11.62 -2.24
N MET A 225 -6.84 11.68 -3.55
CA MET A 225 -7.74 10.73 -4.22
C MET A 225 -9.04 10.49 -3.45
N GLN A 226 -9.69 11.60 -3.06
CA GLN A 226 -10.98 11.59 -2.38
C GLN A 226 -12.07 11.24 -3.40
N VAL A 227 -12.93 10.29 -3.04
CA VAL A 227 -14.12 9.92 -3.80
C VAL A 227 -15.33 10.54 -3.12
N SER A 228 -16.19 11.24 -3.87
CA SER A 228 -17.40 11.81 -3.29
C SER A 228 -18.43 10.72 -3.00
N CYS A 229 -19.28 10.92 -2.00
CA CYS A 229 -20.44 10.05 -1.75
C CYS A 229 -21.46 10.04 -2.90
N TYR A 230 -21.36 10.99 -3.84
CA TYR A 230 -22.21 11.06 -5.02
C TYR A 230 -21.60 10.36 -6.24
N ASP A 231 -20.32 10.02 -6.16
CA ASP A 231 -19.64 9.26 -7.20
C ASP A 231 -19.90 7.78 -6.94
N TYR A 232 -20.38 7.05 -7.94
CA TYR A 232 -20.53 5.60 -7.83
C TYR A 232 -19.14 4.97 -7.65
N GLU A 233 -18.83 4.46 -6.45
CA GLU A 233 -17.78 3.45 -6.31
C GLU A 233 -18.22 2.23 -7.13
N ILE A 234 -17.46 1.91 -8.18
CA ILE A 234 -17.53 0.59 -8.80
C ILE A 234 -17.10 -0.41 -7.72
N LYS A 235 -18.08 -1.00 -7.04
CA LYS A 235 -17.86 -2.12 -6.12
C LYS A 235 -17.32 -3.29 -6.93
N TYR A 236 -16.21 -3.86 -6.48
CA TYR A 236 -15.64 -5.11 -6.99
C TYR A 236 -16.12 -6.25 -6.10
#